data_AF-A0A1J3JVQ0-F1
#
_entry.id   AF-A0A1J3JVQ0-F1
#
_cell.length_a   1.000
_cell.length_b   1.000
_cell.length_c   1.000
_cell.angle_alpha   90.00
_cell.angle_beta   90.00
_cell.angle_gamma   90.00
#
_symmetry.space_group_name_H-M   'P 1'
#
loop_
_entity.id
_entity.type
_entity.pdbx_description
1 polymer ?
#
loop_
_entity_poly.entity_id
_entity_poly.type
_entity_poly.pdbx_seq_one_letter_code
_entity_poly.pdbx_strand_id
1 'polypeptide(L)'
;RASNQQVKIPSYDFKIHQSIESASPVNPADVIILEGILVLNDPRVRELMNMKIFVDTDADVRLSRRIQRDTVERGRNIQNVLEQYTKFVKPSFDEHIQPSMKYADIIIPRGGDNDVAIDLIVQHIRTKLCQHNLCKIYPN
;
A
#
# COMPACT_ATOMS: atom_id res chain seq x y z
N ARG A 1 -17.54 4.04 13.51
CA ARG A 1 -17.65 5.25 12.66
C ARG A 1 -16.39 6.06 12.92
N ALA A 2 -15.57 6.35 11.90
CA ALA A 2 -14.45 7.26 12.08
C ALA A 2 -14.99 8.59 12.60
N SER A 3 -14.40 9.16 13.64
CA SER A 3 -14.72 10.52 14.02
C SER A 3 -14.42 11.39 12.80
N ASN A 4 -15.38 12.22 12.36
CA ASN A 4 -15.25 13.08 11.18
C ASN A 4 -14.28 14.24 11.48
N GLN A 5 -13.08 13.89 11.89
CA GLN A 5 -12.07 14.75 12.49
C GLN A 5 -10.83 14.72 11.61
N GLN A 6 -10.24 15.89 11.46
CA GLN A 6 -8.95 16.02 10.81
C GLN A 6 -7.90 15.24 11.60
N VAL A 7 -7.05 14.51 10.89
CA VAL A 7 -5.92 13.79 11.48
C VAL A 7 -4.61 14.34 10.91
N LYS A 8 -3.53 14.18 11.68
CA LYS A 8 -2.18 14.56 11.26
C LYS A 8 -1.40 13.29 10.95
N ILE A 9 -0.96 13.14 9.69
CA ILE A 9 -0.15 12.00 9.27
C ILE A 9 1.33 12.40 9.32
N PRO A 10 2.19 11.68 10.05
CA PRO A 10 3.62 11.97 10.09
C PRO A 10 4.28 11.70 8.73
N SER A 11 5.28 12.50 8.38
CA SER A 11 6.13 12.23 7.22
C SER A 11 7.39 11.48 7.66
N TYR A 12 7.88 10.54 6.86
CA TYR A 12 9.09 9.77 7.15
C TYR A 12 10.20 10.07 6.14
N ASP A 13 11.38 10.41 6.64
CA ASP A 13 12.56 10.65 5.82
C ASP A 13 13.43 9.39 5.71
N PHE A 14 13.54 8.85 4.50
CA PHE A 14 14.29 7.65 4.20
C PHE A 14 15.82 7.84 4.11
N LYS A 15 16.31 9.09 4.09
CA LYS A 15 17.74 9.43 4.09
C LYS A 15 18.29 9.45 5.52
N ILE A 16 17.55 10.05 6.45
CA ILE A 16 17.96 10.13 7.86
C ILE A 16 17.31 9.07 8.76
N HIS A 17 16.39 8.27 8.20
CA HIS A 17 15.70 7.19 8.90
C HIS A 17 14.83 7.62 10.08
N GLN A 18 14.18 8.79 9.99
CA GLN A 18 13.40 9.37 11.09
C GLN A 18 12.03 9.89 10.63
N SER A 19 11.08 9.90 11.57
CA SER A 19 9.83 10.64 11.40
C SER A 19 10.11 12.13 11.54
N ILE A 20 9.62 12.94 10.60
CA ILE A 20 9.68 14.39 10.66
C ILE A 20 8.36 14.90 11.26
N GLU A 21 8.44 15.90 12.13
CA GLU A 21 7.27 16.54 12.75
C GLU A 21 6.37 17.30 11.76
N SER A 22 6.79 17.46 10.51
CA SER A 22 5.98 18.02 9.42
C SER A 22 4.83 17.06 9.09
N ALA A 23 3.81 17.06 9.92
CA ALA A 23 2.63 16.24 9.73
C ALA A 23 1.68 16.93 8.76
N SER A 24 1.35 16.26 7.66
CA SER A 24 0.37 16.77 6.71
C SER A 24 -1.04 16.60 7.30
N PRO A 25 -1.85 17.66 7.39
CA PRO A 25 -3.24 17.52 7.81
C PRO A 25 -4.01 16.76 6.72
N VAL A 26 -4.76 15.74 7.14
CA VAL A 26 -5.65 14.98 6.27
C VAL A 26 -7.07 15.21 6.75
N ASN A 27 -7.87 15.82 5.87
CA ASN A 27 -9.28 16.03 6.12
C ASN A 27 -10.05 14.72 5.95
N PRO A 28 -11.19 14.57 6.62
CA PRO A 28 -12.08 13.45 6.35
C PRO A 28 -12.46 13.38 4.87
N ALA A 29 -12.57 12.16 4.35
CA ALA A 29 -12.91 11.87 2.97
C ALA A 29 -13.85 10.66 2.90
N ASP A 30 -14.71 10.64 1.88
CA ASP A 30 -15.63 9.52 1.62
C ASP A 30 -14.89 8.24 1.20
N VAL A 31 -13.69 8.40 0.63
CA VAL A 31 -12.82 7.29 0.19
C VAL A 31 -11.46 7.46 0.84
N ILE A 32 -11.00 6.41 1.53
CA ILE A 32 -9.69 6.34 2.16
C ILE A 32 -8.93 5.18 1.52
N ILE A 33 -7.76 5.47 0.94
CA ILE A 33 -6.85 4.45 0.42
C ILE A 33 -5.75 4.25 1.46
N LEU A 34 -5.70 3.04 2.03
CA LEU A 34 -4.62 2.62 2.91
C LEU A 34 -3.65 1.74 2.12
N GLU A 35 -2.44 2.27 1.89
CA GLU A 35 -1.38 1.58 1.15
C GLU A 35 -0.22 1.21 2.10
N GLY A 36 0.43 0.09 1.79
CA GLY A 36 1.64 -0.34 2.46
C GLY A 36 1.85 -1.85 2.39
N ILE A 37 3.09 -2.28 2.56
CA ILE A 37 3.50 -3.69 2.41
C ILE A 37 2.88 -4.66 3.43
N LEU A 38 2.35 -4.17 4.56
CA LEU A 38 1.80 -5.00 5.65
C LEU A 38 0.34 -4.68 6.00
N VAL A 39 -0.35 -3.86 5.21
CA VAL A 39 -1.72 -3.40 5.54
C VAL A 39 -2.73 -4.55 5.61
N LEU A 40 -2.47 -5.65 4.90
CA LEU A 40 -3.28 -6.86 4.93
C LEU A 40 -2.81 -7.88 5.98
N ASN A 41 -1.73 -7.62 6.72
CA ASN A 41 -1.20 -8.58 7.71
C ASN A 41 -1.99 -8.55 9.03
N ASP A 42 -2.41 -7.37 9.51
CA ASP A 42 -3.14 -7.22 10.78
C ASP A 42 -4.67 -7.39 10.60
N PRO A 43 -5.33 -8.36 11.26
CA PRO A 43 -6.78 -8.55 11.19
C PRO A 43 -7.58 -7.31 11.56
N ARG A 44 -7.13 -6.53 12.55
CA ARG A 44 -7.84 -5.34 13.02
C ARG A 44 -7.92 -4.27 11.94
N VAL A 45 -6.87 -4.16 11.11
CA VAL A 45 -6.84 -3.24 9.97
C VAL A 45 -7.73 -3.78 8.85
N ARG A 46 -7.66 -5.08 8.55
CA ARG A 46 -8.51 -5.72 7.52
C ARG A 46 -9.99 -5.57 7.81
N GLU A 47 -10.41 -5.64 9.06
CA GLU A 47 -11.82 -5.50 9.47
C GLU A 47 -12.38 -4.10 9.14
N LEU A 48 -11.52 -3.08 9.10
CA LEU A 48 -11.91 -1.71 8.74
C LEU A 48 -12.10 -1.51 7.24
N MET A 49 -11.47 -2.33 6.40
CA MET A 49 -11.49 -2.15 4.95
C MET A 49 -12.77 -2.71 4.30
N ASN A 50 -13.29 -1.99 3.32
CA ASN A 50 -14.40 -2.40 2.45
C ASN A 50 -13.96 -3.22 1.23
N MET A 51 -12.71 -3.07 0.80
CA MET A 51 -12.11 -3.73 -0.37
C MET A 51 -10.61 -3.89 -0.10
N LYS A 52 -10.06 -5.06 -0.43
CA LYS A 52 -8.67 -5.44 -0.17
C LYS A 52 -8.02 -5.80 -1.49
N ILE A 53 -6.97 -5.08 -1.86
CA ILE A 53 -6.25 -5.28 -3.11
C ILE A 53 -4.82 -5.68 -2.80
N PHE A 54 -4.32 -6.72 -3.46
CA PHE A 54 -2.90 -7.07 -3.45
C PHE A 54 -2.32 -6.84 -4.85
N VAL A 55 -1.28 -6.03 -4.96
CA VAL A 55 -0.57 -5.83 -6.22
C VAL A 55 0.52 -6.88 -6.34
N ASP A 56 0.36 -7.79 -7.28
CA ASP A 56 1.31 -8.87 -7.51
C ASP A 56 2.26 -8.55 -8.67
N THR A 57 3.55 -8.75 -8.44
CA THR A 57 4.62 -8.45 -9.39
C THR A 57 5.83 -9.29 -9.04
N ASP A 58 6.50 -9.79 -10.08
CA ASP A 58 7.66 -10.65 -9.93
C ASP A 58 8.78 -10.01 -9.09
N ALA A 59 9.50 -10.85 -8.35
CA ALA A 59 10.48 -10.40 -7.36
C ALA A 59 11.66 -9.65 -8.00
N ASP A 60 12.07 -10.05 -9.20
CA ASP A 60 13.11 -9.42 -10.00
C ASP A 60 12.69 -8.03 -10.53
N VAL A 61 11.47 -7.89 -11.03
CA VAL A 61 10.88 -6.62 -11.44
C VAL A 61 10.80 -5.67 -10.25
N ARG A 62 10.33 -6.14 -9.09
CA ARG A 62 10.30 -5.35 -7.84
C ARG A 62 11.69 -4.96 -7.37
N LEU A 63 12.66 -5.89 -7.44
CA LEU A 63 14.04 -5.62 -7.04
C LEU A 63 14.69 -4.58 -7.97
N SER A 64 14.50 -4.70 -9.29
CA SER A 64 15.00 -3.73 -10.27
C SER A 64 14.47 -2.32 -9.99
N ARG A 65 13.14 -2.19 -9.83
CA ARG A 65 12.50 -0.91 -9.45
C ARG A 65 13.04 -0.37 -8.12
N ARG A 66 13.25 -1.24 -7.13
CA ARG A 66 13.81 -0.85 -5.82
C ARG A 66 15.24 -0.35 -5.94
N ILE A 67 16.11 -1.03 -6.69
CA ILE A 67 17.50 -0.61 -6.90
C ILE A 67 17.52 0.77 -7.54
N GLN A 68 16.74 0.98 -8.60
CA GLN A 68 16.66 2.27 -9.28
C GLN A 68 16.21 3.38 -8.31
N ARG A 69 15.11 3.16 -7.58
CA ARG A 69 14.61 4.13 -6.60
C ARG A 69 15.61 4.42 -5.48
N ASP A 70 16.17 3.39 -4.85
CA ASP A 70 17.05 3.55 -3.69
C ASP A 70 18.42 4.16 -4.07
N THR A 71 18.89 3.95 -5.31
CA THR A 71 20.15 4.56 -5.81
C THR A 71 19.92 5.99 -6.30
N VAL A 72 18.91 6.23 -7.16
CA VAL A 72 18.66 7.53 -7.80
C VAL A 72 18.04 8.53 -6.83
N GLU A 73 17.00 8.16 -6.10
CA GLU A 73 16.24 9.11 -5.27
C GLU A 73 16.80 9.22 -3.85
N ARG A 74 17.38 8.13 -3.33
CA ARG A 74 17.85 8.03 -1.93
C ARG A 74 19.37 8.02 -1.79
N GLY A 75 20.12 8.01 -2.90
CA GLY A 75 21.59 8.09 -2.90
C GLY A 75 22.29 6.89 -2.27
N ARG A 76 21.65 5.71 -2.21
CA ARG A 76 22.24 4.51 -1.60
C ARG A 76 23.20 3.81 -2.55
N ASN A 77 24.22 3.17 -1.98
CA ASN A 77 25.11 2.29 -2.72
C ASN A 77 24.38 0.98 -3.10
N ILE A 78 24.52 0.53 -4.35
CA ILE A 78 23.86 -0.67 -4.88
C ILE A 78 24.17 -1.93 -4.06
N GLN A 79 25.42 -2.09 -3.59
CA GLN A 79 25.83 -3.22 -2.78
C GLN A 79 25.02 -3.28 -1.47
N ASN A 80 24.86 -2.13 -0.80
CA ASN A 80 24.06 -2.04 0.42
C ASN A 80 22.58 -2.35 0.16
N VAL A 81 22.03 -1.95 -1.00
CA VAL A 81 20.64 -2.26 -1.36
C VAL A 81 20.45 -3.77 -1.54
N LEU A 82 21.38 -4.44 -2.22
CA LEU A 82 21.35 -5.89 -2.45
C LEU A 82 21.53 -6.67 -1.15
N GLU A 83 22.47 -6.28 -0.29
CA GLU A 83 22.68 -6.90 1.02
C GLU A 83 21.43 -6.76 1.90
N GLN A 84 20.84 -5.56 1.96
CA GLN A 84 19.59 -5.34 2.69
C GLN A 84 18.43 -6.15 2.11
N TYR A 85 18.37 -6.29 0.78
CA TYR A 85 17.34 -7.09 0.13
C TYR A 85 17.42 -8.55 0.53
N THR A 86 18.59 -9.16 0.37
CA THR A 86 18.81 -10.59 0.65
C THR A 86 18.68 -10.90 2.14
N LYS A 87 19.22 -10.03 3.01
CA LYS A 87 19.23 -10.28 4.45
C LYS A 87 17.89 -10.04 5.13
N PHE A 88 17.11 -9.05 4.67
CA PHE A 88 15.91 -8.62 5.38
C PHE A 88 14.66 -8.59 4.51
N VAL A 89 14.71 -7.89 3.36
CA VAL A 89 13.47 -7.60 2.62
C VAL A 89 12.86 -8.84 1.97
N LYS A 90 13.67 -9.71 1.37
CA LYS A 90 13.17 -10.94 0.76
C LYS A 90 12.63 -11.93 1.81
N PRO A 91 13.36 -12.26 2.89
CA PRO A 91 12.82 -13.09 3.97
C PRO A 91 11.50 -12.55 4.55
N SER A 92 11.44 -11.25 4.88
CA SER A 92 10.20 -10.65 5.40
C SER A 92 9.06 -10.64 4.38
N PHE A 93 9.37 -10.52 3.09
CA PHE A 93 8.37 -10.65 2.04
C PHE A 93 7.78 -12.05 2.00
N ASP A 94 8.64 -13.08 1.94
CA ASP A 94 8.22 -14.47 1.85
C ASP A 94 7.46 -14.91 3.12
N GLU A 95 7.87 -14.43 4.30
CA GLU A 95 7.29 -14.83 5.60
C GLU A 95 6.01 -14.06 5.98
N HIS A 96 5.93 -12.76 5.67
CA HIS A 96 4.85 -11.92 6.20
C HIS A 96 3.99 -11.25 5.12
N ILE A 97 4.59 -10.82 4.00
CA ILE A 97 3.90 -10.01 2.99
C ILE A 97 3.15 -10.93 2.02
N GLN A 98 3.84 -11.88 1.41
CA GLN A 98 3.26 -12.79 0.43
C GLN A 98 2.10 -13.62 1.00
N PRO A 99 2.18 -14.19 2.23
CA PRO A 99 1.05 -14.92 2.80
C PRO A 99 -0.21 -14.06 3.02
N SER A 100 -0.07 -12.74 3.15
CA SER A 100 -1.21 -11.83 3.31
C SER A 100 -2.05 -11.68 2.02
N MET A 101 -1.51 -12.08 0.87
CA MET A 101 -2.21 -12.10 -0.43
C MET A 101 -3.52 -12.89 -0.37
N LYS A 102 -3.58 -13.96 0.44
CA LYS A 102 -4.80 -14.77 0.62
C LYS A 102 -5.99 -14.00 1.21
N TYR A 103 -5.74 -12.83 1.81
CA TYR A 103 -6.78 -11.96 2.35
C TYR A 103 -7.25 -10.91 1.35
N ALA A 104 -6.70 -10.87 0.13
CA ALA A 104 -7.12 -9.90 -0.89
C ALA A 104 -8.41 -10.37 -1.57
N ASP A 105 -9.31 -9.42 -1.82
CA ASP A 105 -10.50 -9.66 -2.64
C ASP A 105 -10.11 -9.66 -4.13
N ILE A 106 -9.11 -8.85 -4.50
CA ILE A 106 -8.61 -8.70 -5.86
C ILE A 106 -7.08 -8.71 -5.87
N ILE A 107 -6.51 -9.45 -6.83
CA ILE A 107 -5.08 -9.44 -7.13
C ILE A 107 -4.86 -8.72 -8.46
N ILE A 108 -3.99 -7.70 -8.45
CA ILE A 108 -3.67 -6.90 -9.64
C ILE A 108 -2.25 -7.24 -10.11
N PRO A 109 -2.08 -7.87 -11.28
CA PRO A 109 -0.76 -8.08 -11.84
C PRO A 109 -0.20 -6.76 -12.41
N ARG A 110 1.13 -6.65 -12.47
CA ARG A 110 1.91 -5.53 -13.07
C ARG A 110 1.77 -4.17 -12.37
N GLY A 111 0.81 -4.02 -11.47
CA GLY A 111 0.61 -2.80 -10.68
C GLY A 111 0.32 -1.59 -11.54
N GLY A 112 1.19 -0.58 -11.48
CA GLY A 112 1.00 0.72 -12.13
C GLY A 112 0.88 0.70 -13.65
N ASP A 113 1.29 -0.39 -14.31
CA ASP A 113 1.22 -0.55 -15.77
C ASP A 113 -0.09 -1.22 -16.23
N ASN A 114 -1.04 -1.45 -15.31
CA ASN A 114 -2.31 -2.13 -15.58
C ASN A 114 -3.46 -1.14 -15.62
N ASP A 115 -3.51 -0.32 -16.68
CA ASP A 115 -4.53 0.72 -16.87
C ASP A 115 -5.96 0.18 -16.80
N VAL A 116 -6.18 -1.05 -17.28
CA VAL A 116 -7.49 -1.71 -17.22
C VAL A 116 -7.93 -1.96 -15.77
N ALA A 117 -7.03 -2.44 -14.92
CA ALA A 117 -7.33 -2.67 -13.51
C ALA A 117 -7.53 -1.36 -12.75
N ILE A 118 -6.74 -0.32 -13.08
CA ILE A 118 -6.88 1.02 -12.52
C ILE A 118 -8.25 1.61 -12.89
N ASP A 119 -8.65 1.55 -14.16
CA ASP A 119 -9.96 2.05 -14.59
C ASP A 119 -11.11 1.30 -13.89
N LEU A 120 -11.00 -0.02 -13.75
CA LEU A 120 -12.01 -0.82 -13.02
C LEU A 120 -12.16 -0.37 -11.56
N ILE A 121 -11.06 -0.10 -10.86
CA ILE A 121 -11.10 0.44 -9.49
C ILE A 121 -11.71 1.85 -9.47
N VAL A 122 -11.32 2.71 -10.40
CA VAL A 122 -11.83 4.08 -10.50
C VAL A 122 -13.35 4.09 -10.75
N GLN A 123 -13.82 3.25 -11.67
CA GLN A 123 -15.25 3.09 -11.94
C GLN A 123 -16.01 2.53 -10.73
N HIS A 124 -15.41 1.58 -10.00
CA HIS A 124 -16.00 1.09 -8.75
C HIS A 124 -16.15 2.20 -7.71
N ILE A 125 -15.09 3.01 -7.50
CA ILE A 125 -15.11 4.14 -6.57
C ILE A 125 -16.18 5.16 -6.97
N ARG A 126 -16.24 5.56 -8.25
CA ARG A 126 -17.25 6.48 -8.78
C ARG A 126 -18.67 5.95 -8.54
N THR A 127 -18.89 4.68 -8.86
CA THR A 127 -20.18 4.02 -8.66
C THR A 127 -20.58 4.03 -7.18
N LYS A 128 -19.65 3.77 -6.27
CA LYS A 128 -19.88 3.81 -4.82
C LYS A 128 -20.22 5.22 -4.33
N LEU A 129 -19.50 6.24 -4.78
CA LEU A 129 -19.76 7.64 -4.42
C LEU A 129 -21.14 8.12 -4.89
N CYS A 130 -21.70 7.56 -5.96
CA CYS A 130 -23.07 7.85 -6.39
C CYS A 130 -24.16 7.17 -5.55
N GLN A 131 -23.83 6.24 -4.65
CA GLN A 131 -24.82 5.54 -3.82
C GLN A 131 -25.20 6.38 -2.59
N HIS A 132 -26.50 6.49 -2.31
CA HIS A 132 -27.01 7.24 -1.15
C HIS A 132 -26.54 6.71 0.21
N ASN A 133 -26.13 5.44 0.28
CA ASN A 133 -25.57 4.81 1.49
C ASN A 133 -24.26 4.08 1.14
N LEU A 134 -23.13 4.67 1.53
CA LEU A 134 -21.81 4.03 1.48
C LEU A 134 -21.67 2.97 2.58
N CYS A 135 -22.39 1.85 2.46
CA CYS A 135 -22.32 0.73 3.40
C CYS A 135 -21.51 -0.45 2.84
N LYS A 136 -20.93 -1.26 3.75
CA LYS A 136 -20.41 -2.59 3.40
C LYS A 136 -21.58 -3.42 2.88
N ILE A 137 -21.55 -3.75 1.58
CA ILE A 137 -22.56 -4.63 0.96
C ILE A 137 -22.22 -6.10 1.20
N TYR A 138 -20.94 -6.42 1.40
CA TYR A 138 -20.45 -7.78 1.57
C TYR A 138 -19.74 -7.94 2.94
N PRO A 139 -20.06 -9.00 3.70
CA PRO A 139 -19.18 -9.45 4.77
C PRO A 139 -17.92 -10.05 4.13
N ASN A 140 -16.75 -9.55 4.52
CA ASN A 140 -15.47 -10.16 4.15
C ASN A 140 -15.25 -11.43 4.97
#